data_AF-A0A817DG07-F1
#
_entry.id   AF-A0A817DG07-F1
#
_cell.length_a   1.000
_cell.length_b   1.000
_cell.length_c   1.000
_cell.angle_alpha   90.00
_cell.angle_beta   90.00
_cell.angle_gamma   90.00
#
_symmetry.space_group_name_H-M   'P 1'
#
loop_
_entity.id
_entity.type
_entity.pdbx_description
1 polymer ?
#
loop_
_entity_poly.entity_id
_entity_poly.type
_entity_poly.pdbx_seq_one_letter_code
_entity_poly.pdbx_strand_id
1 'polypeptide(L)'
;MQQSLGGRVISGTSNGGSISPSVLSFIRNILKIDVVDMYGCRECGNISRDGVLYQGVEIKLFPVLELELDGQTEGEICIHSPRMISGYWGIDKLKLLNQSDTMIKNSMAEWISPVNIENILVQLREISSAFVLGNSSCAYVTAIVCPYDSGKTLNESEMLQLIRFYGAHCGLRGSEIPQCIYFERDIIWNVTNGLMKEKKCRAALMKHCSQVKNNLFHYDNVEVHMKNLNLDIEFVSILENVLNCPLKGHINGNNTFLEIGGDSLAVARLCKVYHERGIPLNPSTVYNHQLDHLQEI
;
A
#
# COMPACT_ATOMS: atom_id res chain seq x y z
N MET A 1 6.23 29.44 2.13
CA MET A 1 5.66 28.22 1.51
C MET A 1 4.77 28.52 0.31
N GLN A 2 3.82 29.48 0.35
CA GLN A 2 3.06 29.87 -0.85
C GLN A 2 3.95 30.28 -2.05
N GLN A 3 5.04 31.03 -1.81
CA GLN A 3 6.01 31.39 -2.86
C GLN A 3 6.66 30.18 -3.54
N SER A 4 6.90 29.10 -2.79
CA SER A 4 7.39 27.82 -3.34
C SER A 4 6.38 27.14 -4.27
N LEU A 5 5.10 27.52 -4.18
CA LEU A 5 4.01 27.13 -5.09
C LEU A 5 3.66 28.25 -6.09
N GLY A 6 4.54 29.23 -6.26
CA GLY A 6 4.35 30.35 -7.20
C GLY A 6 3.45 31.49 -6.71
N GLY A 7 3.06 31.51 -5.43
CA GLY A 7 2.41 32.66 -4.77
C GLY A 7 0.99 33.01 -5.21
N ARG A 8 0.37 32.17 -6.06
CA ARG A 8 -0.94 32.44 -6.68
C ARG A 8 -2.00 31.38 -6.41
N VAL A 9 -1.71 30.42 -5.52
CA VAL A 9 -2.67 29.37 -5.15
C VAL A 9 -3.71 29.96 -4.21
N ILE A 10 -4.98 29.85 -4.57
CA ILE A 10 -6.11 30.41 -3.82
C ILE A 10 -6.93 29.30 -3.15
N SER A 11 -7.09 28.16 -3.84
CA SER A 11 -7.78 26.99 -3.34
C SER A 11 -7.14 25.70 -3.84
N GLY A 12 -7.44 24.59 -3.17
CA GLY A 12 -7.06 23.25 -3.56
C GLY A 12 -8.14 22.24 -3.19
N THR A 13 -8.06 21.06 -3.81
CA THR A 13 -8.98 19.96 -3.55
C THR A 13 -8.17 18.72 -3.20
N SER A 14 -8.52 18.04 -2.13
CA SER A 14 -8.05 16.69 -1.82
C SER A 14 -9.13 15.70 -2.26
N ASN A 15 -8.77 14.67 -2.99
CA ASN A 15 -9.66 13.57 -3.37
C ASN A 15 -8.84 12.30 -3.54
N GLY A 16 -9.50 11.16 -3.61
CA GLY A 16 -8.88 9.90 -3.96
C GLY A 16 -8.28 9.16 -2.79
N GLY A 17 -8.05 9.76 -1.62
CA GLY A 17 -7.60 9.12 -0.38
C GLY A 17 -8.02 9.91 0.86
N SER A 18 -8.12 9.25 2.01
CA SER A 18 -8.50 9.92 3.26
C SER A 18 -7.39 10.87 3.70
N ILE A 19 -7.71 12.14 3.88
CA ILE A 19 -6.78 13.14 4.39
C ILE A 19 -6.95 13.27 5.91
N SER A 20 -5.84 13.28 6.66
CA SER A 20 -5.92 13.43 8.11
C SER A 20 -6.29 14.87 8.51
N PRO A 21 -6.99 15.07 9.64
CA PRO A 21 -7.30 16.41 10.14
C PRO A 21 -6.06 17.28 10.40
N SER A 22 -4.95 16.66 10.80
CA SER A 22 -3.68 17.35 11.03
C SER A 22 -3.06 17.87 9.74
N VAL A 23 -3.12 17.11 8.64
CA VAL A 23 -2.64 17.55 7.32
C VAL A 23 -3.53 18.64 6.74
N LEU A 24 -4.86 18.51 6.85
CA LEU A 24 -5.78 19.59 6.47
C LEU A 24 -5.50 20.89 7.23
N SER A 25 -5.30 20.79 8.54
CA SER A 25 -4.99 21.94 9.39
C SER A 25 -3.63 22.56 9.03
N PHE A 26 -2.62 21.74 8.78
CA PHE A 26 -1.31 22.19 8.30
C PHE A 26 -1.43 22.99 7.00
N ILE A 27 -2.17 22.47 6.02
CA ILE A 27 -2.35 23.16 4.73
C ILE A 27 -3.12 24.47 4.93
N ARG A 28 -4.26 24.45 5.63
CA ARG A 28 -5.07 25.66 5.87
C ARG A 28 -4.28 26.73 6.63
N ASN A 29 -3.47 26.34 7.62
CA ASN A 29 -2.73 27.30 8.45
C ASN A 29 -1.45 27.83 7.79
N ILE A 30 -0.69 26.97 7.10
CA ILE A 30 0.61 27.33 6.53
C ILE A 30 0.50 27.85 5.11
N LEU A 31 -0.30 27.19 4.27
CA LEU A 31 -0.52 27.63 2.90
C LEU A 31 -1.60 28.70 2.81
N LYS A 32 -2.45 28.88 3.84
CA LYS A 32 -3.52 29.88 3.87
C LYS A 32 -4.42 29.81 2.62
N ILE A 33 -4.64 28.60 2.12
CA ILE A 33 -5.53 28.32 0.99
C ILE A 33 -6.75 27.57 1.49
N ASP A 34 -7.89 27.78 0.84
CA ASP A 34 -9.06 26.94 1.09
C ASP A 34 -8.81 25.55 0.51
N VAL A 35 -8.83 24.52 1.36
CA VAL A 35 -8.73 23.13 0.92
C VAL A 35 -10.00 22.41 1.29
N VAL A 36 -10.56 21.83 0.24
CA VAL A 36 -11.80 21.09 0.27
C VAL A 36 -11.47 19.61 0.25
N ASP A 37 -12.03 18.85 1.19
CA ASP A 37 -12.00 17.40 1.14
C ASP A 37 -13.16 16.90 0.26
N MET A 38 -12.85 16.10 -0.74
CA MET A 38 -13.82 15.57 -1.69
C MET A 38 -13.80 14.05 -1.65
N TYR A 39 -14.98 13.44 -1.57
CA TYR A 39 -15.15 12.01 -1.70
C TYR A 39 -15.88 11.69 -3.01
N GLY A 40 -15.39 10.69 -3.74
CA GLY A 40 -15.89 10.32 -5.05
C GLY A 40 -15.28 9.01 -5.54
N CYS A 41 -15.87 8.47 -6.60
CA CYS A 41 -15.30 7.37 -7.39
C CYS A 41 -15.55 7.62 -8.87
N ARG A 42 -14.91 6.84 -9.73
CA ARG A 42 -15.09 6.99 -11.19
C ARG A 42 -16.52 6.63 -11.61
N GLU A 43 -17.13 5.71 -10.88
CA GLU A 43 -18.44 5.12 -11.15
C GLU A 43 -19.60 6.04 -10.78
N CYS A 44 -19.45 6.89 -9.75
CA CYS A 44 -20.53 7.74 -9.22
C CYS A 44 -20.24 9.25 -9.33
N GLY A 45 -19.04 9.62 -9.77
CA GLY A 45 -18.54 11.00 -9.74
C GLY A 45 -18.27 11.50 -8.32
N ASN A 46 -18.40 12.81 -8.11
CA ASN A 46 -18.28 13.43 -6.79
C ASN A 46 -19.52 13.14 -5.93
N ILE A 47 -19.29 12.63 -4.72
CA ILE A 47 -20.31 12.18 -3.77
C ILE A 47 -20.49 13.21 -2.66
N SER A 48 -19.40 13.66 -2.03
CA SER A 48 -19.45 14.66 -0.95
C SER A 48 -18.32 15.68 -1.00
N ARG A 49 -18.53 16.80 -0.32
CA ARG A 49 -17.62 17.92 -0.10
C ARG A 49 -17.58 18.24 1.39
N ASP A 50 -16.43 18.13 2.03
CA ASP A 50 -16.24 18.31 3.48
C ASP A 50 -17.27 17.51 4.31
N GLY A 51 -17.55 16.28 3.88
CA GLY A 51 -18.55 15.40 4.51
C GLY A 51 -20.01 15.68 4.14
N VAL A 52 -20.30 16.74 3.38
CA VAL A 52 -21.66 17.11 2.96
C VAL A 52 -21.95 16.57 1.55
N LEU A 53 -23.08 15.88 1.37
CA LEU A 53 -23.46 15.30 0.07
C LEU A 53 -23.74 16.38 -0.98
N TYR A 54 -23.35 16.11 -2.23
CA TYR A 54 -23.79 16.93 -3.36
C TYR A 54 -25.29 16.77 -3.59
N GLN A 55 -25.94 17.83 -4.10
CA GLN A 55 -27.35 17.78 -4.44
C GLN A 55 -27.68 16.63 -5.40
N GLY A 56 -28.74 15.89 -5.09
CA GLY A 56 -29.21 14.72 -5.85
C GLY A 56 -28.42 13.43 -5.59
N VAL A 57 -27.38 13.46 -4.75
CA VAL A 57 -26.70 12.25 -4.29
C VAL A 57 -27.45 11.69 -3.08
N GLU A 58 -27.78 10.41 -3.15
CA GLU A 58 -28.41 9.67 -2.05
C GLU A 58 -27.46 8.55 -1.61
N ILE A 59 -27.41 8.32 -0.29
CA ILE A 59 -26.59 7.26 0.30
C ILE A 59 -27.49 6.35 1.14
N LYS A 60 -27.21 5.05 1.05
CA LYS A 60 -27.72 4.04 1.96
C LYS A 60 -26.56 3.19 2.48
N LEU A 61 -26.55 2.93 3.78
CA LEU A 61 -25.60 1.99 4.38
C LEU A 61 -26.21 0.58 4.38
N PHE A 62 -25.39 -0.40 4.01
CA PHE A 62 -25.73 -1.82 4.11
C PHE A 62 -24.83 -2.51 5.14
N PRO A 63 -25.39 -3.43 5.95
CA PRO A 63 -24.60 -4.16 6.95
C PRO A 63 -23.56 -5.07 6.28
N VAL A 64 -22.40 -5.19 6.92
CA VAL A 64 -21.33 -6.11 6.52
C VAL A 64 -21.06 -7.04 7.69
N LEU A 65 -21.70 -8.21 7.69
CA LEU A 65 -21.69 -9.15 8.80
C LEU A 65 -20.28 -9.65 9.13
N GLU A 66 -19.43 -9.82 8.12
CA GLU A 66 -18.05 -10.25 8.26
C GLU A 66 -17.17 -9.26 9.04
N LEU A 67 -17.54 -7.98 9.04
CA LEU A 67 -16.84 -6.89 9.71
C LEU A 67 -17.61 -6.36 10.94
N GLU A 68 -18.70 -7.02 11.32
CA GLU A 68 -19.58 -6.63 12.43
C GLU A 68 -20.18 -5.21 12.26
N LEU A 69 -20.35 -4.74 11.02
CA LEU A 69 -20.95 -3.44 10.70
C LEU A 69 -22.48 -3.57 10.56
N ASP A 70 -23.23 -2.72 11.27
CA ASP A 70 -24.68 -2.86 11.44
C ASP A 70 -25.53 -2.21 10.34
N GLY A 71 -24.94 -1.38 9.48
CA GLY A 71 -25.62 -0.65 8.42
C GLY A 71 -26.44 0.56 8.90
N GLN A 72 -26.34 0.97 10.16
CA GLN A 72 -27.04 2.15 10.70
C GLN A 72 -26.14 3.38 10.70
N THR A 73 -24.99 3.29 11.37
CA THR A 73 -23.98 4.36 11.43
C THR A 73 -22.74 4.01 10.63
N GLU A 74 -22.51 2.73 10.39
CA GLU A 74 -21.36 2.18 9.67
C GLU A 74 -21.78 1.00 8.81
N GLY A 75 -21.17 0.85 7.64
CA GLY A 75 -21.53 -0.19 6.69
C GLY A 75 -20.99 0.08 5.30
N GLU A 76 -21.32 -0.79 4.36
CA GLU A 76 -21.02 -0.60 2.94
C GLU A 76 -21.84 0.58 2.40
N ILE A 77 -21.15 1.54 1.78
CA ILE A 77 -21.76 2.76 1.25
C ILE A 77 -22.34 2.45 -0.15
N CYS A 78 -23.66 2.36 -0.24
CA CYS A 78 -24.38 2.31 -1.51
C CYS A 78 -24.83 3.71 -1.93
N ILE A 79 -24.56 4.07 -3.18
CA ILE A 79 -24.74 5.43 -3.68
C ILE A 79 -25.67 5.43 -4.88
N HIS A 80 -26.64 6.34 -4.87
CA HIS A 80 -27.32 6.80 -6.07
C HIS A 80 -26.83 8.21 -6.38
N SER A 81 -26.39 8.44 -7.61
CA SER A 81 -25.90 9.75 -8.06
C SER A 81 -26.42 10.02 -9.48
N PRO A 82 -26.80 11.27 -9.81
CA PRO A 82 -27.17 11.65 -11.16
C PRO A 82 -25.99 11.56 -12.14
N ARG A 83 -24.77 11.31 -11.64
CA ARG A 83 -23.52 11.20 -12.41
C ARG A 83 -23.02 9.76 -12.51
N MET A 84 -23.85 8.77 -12.18
CA MET A 84 -23.44 7.37 -12.31
C MET A 84 -23.11 7.02 -13.77
N ILE A 85 -22.07 6.22 -13.96
CA ILE A 85 -21.77 5.64 -15.27
C ILE A 85 -22.88 4.67 -15.70
N SER A 86 -23.05 4.48 -16.99
CA SER A 86 -24.02 3.51 -17.53
C SER A 86 -23.62 2.05 -17.27
N GLY A 87 -22.34 1.80 -16.98
CA GLY A 87 -21.77 0.47 -16.75
C GLY A 87 -20.34 0.38 -17.29
N TYR A 88 -19.69 -0.77 -17.08
CA TYR A 88 -18.37 -1.06 -17.64
C TYR A 88 -18.49 -1.59 -19.08
N TRP A 89 -17.57 -1.19 -19.96
CA TRP A 89 -17.53 -1.67 -21.34
C TRP A 89 -17.33 -3.19 -21.42
N GLY A 90 -18.08 -3.86 -22.30
CA GLY A 90 -18.00 -5.31 -22.52
C GLY A 90 -18.67 -6.17 -21.43
N ILE A 91 -19.38 -5.54 -20.48
CA ILE A 91 -20.18 -6.24 -19.47
C ILE A 91 -21.66 -5.97 -19.73
N ASP A 92 -22.30 -6.84 -20.53
CA ASP A 92 -23.71 -6.70 -20.91
C ASP A 92 -24.68 -6.98 -19.75
N LYS A 93 -24.22 -7.68 -18.71
CA LYS A 93 -24.96 -7.95 -17.47
C LYS A 93 -24.05 -7.78 -16.27
N LEU A 94 -24.28 -6.72 -15.51
CA LEU A 94 -23.68 -6.57 -14.18
C LEU A 94 -24.22 -7.68 -13.28
N LYS A 95 -23.41 -8.71 -13.06
CA LYS A 95 -23.65 -9.64 -11.96
C LYS A 95 -23.08 -8.96 -10.71
N LEU A 96 -23.98 -8.51 -9.83
CA LEU A 96 -23.60 -8.16 -8.46
C LEU A 96 -22.94 -9.41 -7.86
N LEU A 97 -21.62 -9.37 -7.78
CA LEU A 97 -20.83 -10.30 -7.01
C LEU A 97 -20.50 -9.56 -5.71
N ASN A 98 -20.81 -10.17 -4.56
CA ASN A 98 -20.40 -9.68 -3.23
C ASN A 98 -18.86 -9.76 -3.08
N GLN A 99 -18.12 -8.98 -3.86
CA GLN A 99 -16.65 -8.89 -3.78
C GLN A 99 -16.21 -7.42 -3.62
N SER A 100 -16.98 -6.62 -2.88
CA SER A 100 -16.60 -5.25 -2.52
C SER A 100 -15.37 -5.16 -1.60
N ASP A 101 -14.97 -6.23 -0.93
CA ASP A 101 -14.11 -6.09 0.27
C ASP A 101 -12.63 -6.40 0.12
N THR A 102 -12.08 -6.50 -1.10
CA THR A 102 -10.65 -6.87 -1.22
C THR A 102 -9.72 -5.72 -1.50
N MET A 103 -10.17 -4.57 -2.00
CA MET A 103 -9.22 -3.52 -2.41
C MET A 103 -8.63 -2.82 -1.18
N ILE A 104 -7.30 -2.71 -1.16
CA ILE A 104 -6.56 -1.96 -0.16
C ILE A 104 -6.37 -0.54 -0.67
N LYS A 105 -6.47 0.44 0.23
CA LYS A 105 -6.12 1.81 -0.05
C LYS A 105 -4.96 2.23 0.84
N ASN A 106 -3.83 2.61 0.25
CA ASN A 106 -2.65 3.04 1.00
C ASN A 106 -2.72 4.54 1.36
N SER A 107 -1.77 5.03 2.16
CA SER A 107 -1.69 6.44 2.56
C SER A 107 -1.37 7.40 1.40
N MET A 108 -0.93 6.85 0.27
CA MET A 108 -0.66 7.57 -0.99
C MET A 108 -1.90 7.69 -1.89
N ALA A 109 -3.08 7.32 -1.39
CA ALA A 109 -4.35 7.35 -2.12
C ALA A 109 -4.42 6.39 -3.32
N GLU A 110 -3.57 5.38 -3.37
CA GLU A 110 -3.59 4.36 -4.41
C GLU A 110 -4.46 3.19 -4.00
N TRP A 111 -5.22 2.67 -4.97
CA TRP A 111 -5.90 1.39 -4.84
C TRP A 111 -4.97 0.24 -5.21
N ILE A 112 -4.89 -0.75 -4.34
CA ILE A 112 -4.05 -1.94 -4.45
C ILE A 112 -4.96 -3.16 -4.42
N SER A 113 -4.77 -4.08 -5.37
CA SER A 113 -5.47 -5.36 -5.39
C SER A 113 -4.63 -6.43 -4.70
N PRO A 114 -4.93 -6.81 -3.43
CA PRO A 114 -4.21 -7.89 -2.76
C PRO A 114 -4.39 -9.22 -3.49
N VAL A 115 -5.53 -9.44 -4.13
CA VAL A 115 -5.77 -10.66 -4.93
C VAL A 115 -4.78 -10.76 -6.09
N ASN A 116 -4.51 -9.64 -6.79
CA ASN A 116 -3.52 -9.63 -7.86
C ASN A 116 -2.12 -10.00 -7.35
N ILE A 117 -1.69 -9.36 -6.26
CA ILE A 117 -0.38 -9.62 -5.65
C ILE A 117 -0.31 -11.06 -5.17
N GLU A 118 -1.31 -11.55 -4.43
CA GLU A 118 -1.38 -12.93 -3.96
C GLU A 118 -1.29 -13.94 -5.10
N ASN A 119 -1.97 -13.70 -6.22
CA ASN A 119 -1.94 -14.57 -7.41
C ASN A 119 -0.57 -14.57 -8.09
N ILE A 120 0.18 -13.48 -8.01
CA ILE A 120 1.58 -13.42 -8.47
C ILE A 120 2.46 -14.22 -7.51
N LEU A 121 2.35 -14.00 -6.20
CA LEU A 121 3.21 -14.66 -5.21
C LEU A 121 3.08 -16.19 -5.24
N VAL A 122 1.88 -16.73 -5.39
CA VAL A 122 1.67 -18.20 -5.47
C VAL A 122 2.18 -18.85 -6.77
N GLN A 123 2.67 -18.07 -7.74
CA GLN A 123 3.38 -18.62 -8.91
C GLN A 123 4.82 -19.02 -8.57
N LEU A 124 5.38 -18.50 -7.47
CA LEU A 124 6.67 -18.94 -6.95
C LEU A 124 6.55 -20.37 -6.41
N ARG A 125 7.45 -21.25 -6.85
CA ARG A 125 7.50 -22.67 -6.40
C ARG A 125 7.79 -22.82 -4.92
N GLU A 126 8.27 -21.77 -4.26
CA GLU A 126 8.56 -21.69 -2.84
C GLU A 126 7.31 -21.39 -1.99
N ILE A 127 6.26 -20.80 -2.58
CA ILE A 127 5.09 -20.26 -1.88
C ILE A 127 3.84 -21.11 -2.20
N SER A 128 3.24 -21.70 -1.17
CA SER A 128 2.01 -22.48 -1.28
C SER A 128 0.75 -21.62 -1.17
N SER A 129 0.77 -20.58 -0.35
CA SER A 129 -0.32 -19.64 -0.19
C SER A 129 0.21 -18.30 0.30
N ALA A 130 -0.48 -17.23 -0.08
CA ALA A 130 -0.15 -15.88 0.35
C ALA A 130 -1.42 -15.11 0.74
N PHE A 131 -1.31 -14.20 1.70
CA PHE A 131 -2.37 -13.27 2.07
C PHE A 131 -1.79 -11.88 2.27
N VAL A 132 -2.26 -10.93 1.47
CA VAL A 132 -1.71 -9.56 1.46
C VAL A 132 -2.54 -8.68 2.40
N LEU A 133 -1.83 -7.96 3.25
CA LEU A 133 -2.37 -7.07 4.26
C LEU A 133 -2.00 -5.63 3.93
N GLY A 134 -2.96 -4.75 4.12
CA GLY A 134 -2.80 -3.31 4.00
C GLY A 134 -3.09 -2.59 5.30
N ASN A 135 -2.48 -1.42 5.44
CA ASN A 135 -2.82 -0.43 6.45
C ASN A 135 -2.96 0.92 5.74
N SER A 136 -4.10 1.59 5.89
CA SER A 136 -4.36 2.89 5.26
C SER A 136 -3.43 4.00 5.72
N SER A 137 -2.74 3.80 6.85
CA SER A 137 -1.73 4.71 7.38
C SER A 137 -0.34 4.49 6.77
N CYS A 138 -0.12 3.40 6.03
CA CYS A 138 1.15 3.04 5.43
C CYS A 138 1.11 3.22 3.91
N ALA A 139 2.26 3.56 3.31
CA ALA A 139 2.39 3.69 1.85
C ALA A 139 2.57 2.33 1.15
N TYR A 140 2.85 1.29 1.92
CA TYR A 140 3.22 -0.05 1.48
C TYR A 140 2.28 -1.13 2.01
N VAL A 141 2.37 -2.32 1.42
CA VAL A 141 1.68 -3.53 1.87
C VAL A 141 2.64 -4.53 2.52
N THR A 142 2.07 -5.46 3.29
CA THR A 142 2.78 -6.59 3.89
C THR A 142 2.11 -7.89 3.46
N ALA A 143 2.80 -9.02 3.59
CA ALA A 143 2.25 -10.30 3.18
C ALA A 143 2.51 -11.40 4.21
N ILE A 144 1.54 -12.28 4.37
CA ILE A 144 1.70 -13.54 5.07
C ILE A 144 1.91 -14.62 4.03
N VAL A 145 2.95 -15.41 4.20
CA VAL A 145 3.39 -16.39 3.22
C VAL A 145 3.46 -17.75 3.87
N CYS A 146 2.76 -18.72 3.31
CA CYS A 146 2.91 -20.13 3.64
C CYS A 146 3.86 -20.78 2.63
N PRO A 147 4.94 -21.46 3.05
CA PRO A 147 5.87 -22.10 2.14
C PRO A 147 5.38 -23.47 1.65
N TYR A 148 5.92 -23.91 0.52
CA TYR A 148 6.11 -25.33 0.20
C TYR A 148 7.38 -25.88 0.89
N ASP A 149 7.62 -27.19 0.81
CA ASP A 149 8.86 -27.78 1.38
C ASP A 149 10.14 -27.18 0.77
N SER A 150 10.11 -26.80 -0.52
CA SER A 150 11.15 -26.02 -1.19
C SER A 150 11.41 -24.68 -0.49
N GLY A 151 10.34 -23.93 -0.19
CA GLY A 151 10.41 -22.63 0.46
C GLY A 151 10.82 -22.69 1.93
N LYS A 152 10.57 -23.79 2.63
CA LYS A 152 10.98 -23.96 4.04
C LYS A 152 12.49 -23.87 4.24
N THR A 153 13.28 -24.14 3.21
CA THR A 153 14.75 -24.02 3.24
C THR A 153 15.23 -22.57 3.32
N LEU A 154 14.41 -21.62 2.87
CA LEU A 154 14.72 -20.19 2.91
C LEU A 154 14.45 -19.61 4.30
N ASN A 155 15.22 -18.60 4.69
CA ASN A 155 14.87 -17.72 5.80
C ASN A 155 13.93 -16.58 5.35
N GLU A 156 13.42 -15.79 6.30
CA GLU A 156 12.46 -14.72 5.98
C GLU A 156 13.05 -13.63 5.09
N SER A 157 14.33 -13.29 5.28
CA SER A 157 15.02 -12.29 4.47
C SER A 157 15.17 -12.77 3.02
N GLU A 158 15.62 -14.01 2.83
CA GLU A 158 15.75 -14.63 1.50
C GLU A 158 14.40 -14.71 0.77
N MET A 159 13.33 -15.10 1.47
CA MET A 159 11.98 -15.12 0.92
C MET A 159 11.51 -13.71 0.53
N LEU A 160 11.75 -12.72 1.39
CA LEU A 160 11.40 -11.33 1.07
C LEU A 160 12.15 -10.82 -0.16
N GLN A 161 13.45 -11.12 -0.28
CA GLN A 161 14.27 -10.75 -1.43
C GLN A 161 13.74 -11.40 -2.73
N LEU A 162 13.38 -12.68 -2.67
CA LEU A 162 12.75 -13.38 -3.79
C LEU A 162 11.41 -12.73 -4.19
N ILE A 163 10.57 -12.39 -3.22
CA ILE A 163 9.27 -11.73 -3.45
C ILE A 163 9.45 -10.36 -4.10
N ARG A 164 10.41 -9.56 -3.62
CA ARG A 164 10.72 -8.24 -4.17
C ARG A 164 11.14 -8.33 -5.63
N PHE A 165 12.13 -9.18 -5.89
CA PHE A 165 12.65 -9.42 -7.23
C PHE A 165 11.54 -9.90 -8.18
N TYR A 166 10.81 -10.95 -7.80
CA TYR A 166 9.78 -11.53 -8.65
C TYR A 166 8.59 -10.57 -8.85
N GLY A 167 8.17 -9.86 -7.81
CA GLY A 167 7.11 -8.86 -7.88
C GLY A 167 7.43 -7.75 -8.89
N ALA A 168 8.65 -7.21 -8.83
CA ALA A 168 9.10 -6.22 -9.80
C ALA A 168 9.12 -6.77 -11.24
N HIS A 169 9.58 -8.02 -11.44
CA HIS A 169 9.59 -8.68 -12.76
C HIS A 169 8.19 -8.95 -13.31
N CYS A 170 7.21 -9.18 -12.45
CA CYS A 170 5.80 -9.31 -12.83
C CYS A 170 5.10 -7.97 -13.04
N GLY A 171 5.81 -6.85 -12.92
CA GLY A 171 5.28 -5.51 -13.17
C GLY A 171 4.46 -4.93 -12.01
N LEU A 172 4.65 -5.42 -10.78
CA LEU A 172 4.09 -4.76 -9.59
C LEU A 172 4.70 -3.37 -9.42
N ARG A 173 3.88 -2.41 -9.01
CA ARG A 173 4.35 -1.09 -8.59
C ARG A 173 5.09 -1.19 -7.25
N GLY A 174 5.96 -0.24 -6.93
CA GLY A 174 6.68 -0.22 -5.65
C GLY A 174 5.74 -0.35 -4.44
N SER A 175 4.61 0.36 -4.43
CA SER A 175 3.61 0.29 -3.37
C SER A 175 2.88 -1.06 -3.27
N GLU A 176 2.90 -1.87 -4.34
CA GLU A 176 2.31 -3.21 -4.40
C GLU A 176 3.29 -4.32 -4.01
N ILE A 177 4.59 -4.03 -3.95
CA ILE A 177 5.61 -4.98 -3.52
C ILE A 177 5.63 -5.04 -1.98
N PRO A 178 5.42 -6.22 -1.37
CA PRO A 178 5.46 -6.37 0.08
C PRO A 178 6.80 -5.92 0.68
N GLN A 179 6.75 -5.05 1.69
CA GLN A 179 7.96 -4.53 2.35
C GLN A 179 8.37 -5.35 3.57
N CYS A 180 7.39 -6.02 4.20
CA CYS A 180 7.58 -6.97 5.29
C CYS A 180 6.74 -8.21 5.02
N ILE A 181 7.24 -9.34 5.50
CA ILE A 181 6.50 -10.60 5.46
C ILE A 181 6.44 -11.26 6.83
N TYR A 182 5.41 -12.04 7.06
CA TYR A 182 5.40 -13.04 8.13
C TYR A 182 5.41 -14.43 7.50
N PHE A 183 6.36 -15.25 7.96
CA PHE A 183 6.56 -16.56 7.38
C PHE A 183 5.85 -17.65 8.18
N GLU A 184 4.69 -18.09 7.70
CA GLU A 184 3.85 -19.04 8.41
C GLU A 184 4.27 -20.49 8.08
N ARG A 185 5.10 -21.06 8.94
CA ARG A 185 5.68 -22.41 8.76
C ARG A 185 4.84 -23.53 9.33
N ASP A 186 4.05 -23.24 10.37
CA ASP A 186 3.45 -24.26 11.22
C ASP A 186 2.04 -24.66 10.79
N ILE A 187 1.34 -23.79 10.04
CA ILE A 187 -0.06 -23.99 9.69
C ILE A 187 -0.22 -23.99 8.17
N ILE A 188 -0.87 -25.04 7.66
CA ILE A 188 -1.32 -25.10 6.27
C ILE A 188 -2.78 -24.64 6.23
N TRP A 189 -3.09 -23.64 5.40
CA TRP A 189 -4.46 -23.15 5.25
C TRP A 189 -5.33 -24.17 4.53
N ASN A 190 -6.46 -24.54 5.13
CA ASN A 190 -7.33 -25.56 4.57
C ASN A 190 -8.79 -25.37 5.04
N VAL A 191 -9.67 -26.25 4.60
CA VAL A 191 -11.09 -26.18 4.98
C VAL A 191 -11.29 -26.59 6.44
N THR A 192 -10.45 -27.48 6.97
CA THR A 192 -10.59 -28.00 8.35
C THR A 192 -10.27 -26.96 9.42
N ASN A 193 -9.35 -26.03 9.17
CA ASN A 193 -9.07 -24.90 10.07
C ASN A 193 -9.89 -23.65 9.75
N GLY A 194 -10.80 -23.72 8.76
CA GLY A 194 -11.71 -22.63 8.40
C GLY A 194 -11.06 -21.44 7.69
N LEU A 195 -9.75 -21.49 7.41
CA LEU A 195 -9.03 -20.44 6.69
C LEU A 195 -9.31 -20.48 5.18
N MET A 196 -9.72 -21.64 4.67
CA MET A 196 -10.15 -21.83 3.29
C MET A 196 -11.59 -22.35 3.24
N LYS A 197 -12.34 -21.93 2.22
CA LYS A 197 -13.57 -22.60 1.75
C LYS A 197 -13.29 -23.13 0.34
N GLU A 198 -14.08 -22.74 -0.66
CA GLU A 198 -13.68 -22.86 -2.08
C GLU A 198 -12.56 -21.86 -2.46
N LYS A 199 -12.46 -20.77 -1.69
CA LYS A 199 -11.43 -19.71 -1.79
C LYS A 199 -11.00 -19.32 -0.37
N LYS A 200 -9.93 -18.51 -0.27
CA LYS A 200 -9.46 -17.93 1.01
C LYS A 200 -10.61 -17.23 1.73
N CYS A 201 -10.84 -17.59 2.99
CA CYS A 201 -11.80 -16.92 3.85
C CYS A 201 -11.13 -15.69 4.47
N ARG A 202 -11.23 -14.53 3.78
CA ARG A 202 -10.52 -13.31 4.21
C ARG A 202 -10.86 -12.85 5.62
N ALA A 203 -12.11 -12.95 6.06
CA ALA A 203 -12.50 -12.59 7.43
C ALA A 203 -11.81 -13.50 8.47
N ALA A 204 -11.78 -14.80 8.23
CA ALA A 204 -11.09 -15.75 9.11
C ALA A 204 -9.57 -15.52 9.11
N LEU A 205 -8.97 -15.28 7.94
CA LEU A 205 -7.55 -14.93 7.81
C LEU A 205 -7.24 -13.61 8.52
N MET A 206 -8.06 -12.57 8.36
CA MET A 206 -7.90 -11.30 9.06
C MET A 206 -7.92 -11.48 10.57
N LYS A 207 -8.81 -12.33 11.09
CA LYS A 207 -8.90 -12.65 12.53
C LYS A 207 -7.68 -13.44 13.00
N HIS A 208 -7.31 -14.50 12.29
CA HIS A 208 -6.12 -15.33 12.56
C HIS A 208 -4.84 -14.49 12.59
N CYS A 209 -4.70 -13.61 11.60
CA CYS A 209 -3.51 -12.80 11.39
C CYS A 209 -3.53 -11.48 12.14
N SER A 210 -4.58 -11.18 12.92
CA SER A 210 -4.75 -9.90 13.61
C SER A 210 -3.61 -9.60 14.58
N GLN A 211 -3.12 -10.61 15.29
CA GLN A 211 -1.99 -10.51 16.21
C GLN A 211 -0.67 -10.26 15.47
N VAL A 212 -0.48 -10.92 14.32
CA VAL A 212 0.72 -10.77 13.48
C VAL A 212 0.71 -9.42 12.75
N LYS A 213 -0.46 -8.94 12.34
CA LYS A 213 -0.65 -7.69 11.59
C LYS A 213 -0.05 -6.50 12.34
N ASN A 214 -0.26 -6.41 13.66
CA ASN A 214 0.29 -5.31 14.44
C ASN A 214 1.83 -5.33 14.43
N ASN A 215 2.44 -6.50 14.54
CA ASN A 215 3.90 -6.63 14.51
C ASN A 215 4.49 -6.31 13.12
N LEU A 216 3.76 -6.59 12.04
CA LEU A 216 4.19 -6.30 10.66
C LEU A 216 4.19 -4.81 10.32
N PHE A 217 3.34 -4.00 10.95
CA PHE A 217 3.23 -2.55 10.69
C PHE A 217 3.82 -1.67 11.81
N HIS A 218 3.99 -2.21 13.04
CA HIS A 218 4.64 -1.54 14.18
C HIS A 218 6.02 -2.15 14.45
N TYR A 219 6.92 -2.03 13.47
CA TYR A 219 8.30 -2.47 13.64
C TYR A 219 9.12 -1.41 14.40
N ASP A 220 8.76 -1.19 15.68
CA ASP A 220 9.58 -0.38 16.59
C ASP A 220 10.70 -1.27 17.16
N ASN A 221 11.94 -0.94 16.82
CA ASN A 221 13.16 -1.36 17.52
C ASN A 221 13.43 -2.87 17.63
N VAL A 222 13.55 -3.59 16.51
CA VAL A 222 14.35 -4.82 16.52
C VAL A 222 15.82 -4.43 16.37
N GLU A 223 16.67 -4.83 17.32
CA GLU A 223 18.13 -4.80 17.17
C GLU A 223 18.54 -5.71 16.01
N VAL A 224 18.48 -5.17 14.80
CA VAL A 224 18.95 -5.85 13.61
C VAL A 224 20.46 -6.04 13.77
N HIS A 225 20.90 -7.30 13.74
CA HIS A 225 22.31 -7.62 13.54
C HIS A 225 22.74 -7.12 12.16
N MET A 226 23.22 -5.87 12.11
CA MET A 226 23.67 -5.09 10.93
C MET A 226 24.84 -5.72 10.16
N LYS A 227 25.19 -6.98 10.39
CA LYS A 227 26.47 -7.55 9.94
C LYS A 227 26.58 -7.85 8.45
N ASN A 228 25.47 -7.84 7.69
CA ASN A 228 25.46 -8.30 6.30
C ASN A 228 24.86 -7.32 5.27
N LEU A 229 24.75 -6.04 5.62
CA LEU A 229 24.40 -5.01 4.64
C LEU A 229 25.70 -4.47 4.06
N ASN A 230 25.97 -4.70 2.78
CA ASN A 230 26.98 -3.91 2.03
C ASN A 230 26.54 -2.43 1.87
N LEU A 231 25.54 -1.96 2.63
CA LEU A 231 24.95 -0.63 2.53
C LEU A 231 25.28 0.20 3.77
N ASP A 232 25.65 1.45 3.56
CA ASP A 232 25.86 2.41 4.65
C ASP A 232 24.56 2.69 5.44
N ILE A 233 24.68 2.76 6.77
CA ILE A 233 23.56 2.98 7.70
C ILE A 233 22.91 4.35 7.48
N GLU A 234 23.73 5.37 7.14
CA GLU A 234 23.19 6.70 6.83
C GLU A 234 22.34 6.64 5.56
N PHE A 235 22.83 5.99 4.51
CA PHE A 235 22.09 5.80 3.27
C PHE A 235 20.76 5.05 3.49
N VAL A 236 20.77 3.95 4.23
CA VAL A 236 19.54 3.22 4.59
C VAL A 236 18.56 4.14 5.34
N SER A 237 19.05 4.97 6.26
CA SER A 237 18.20 5.91 7.01
C SER A 237 17.59 7.00 6.12
N ILE A 238 18.30 7.45 5.08
CA ILE A 238 17.75 8.35 4.05
C ILE A 238 16.61 7.64 3.31
N LEU A 239 16.81 6.40 2.88
CA LEU A 239 15.80 5.63 2.16
C LEU A 239 14.55 5.39 3.01
N GLU A 240 14.68 5.02 4.28
CA GLU A 240 13.54 4.85 5.20
C GLU A 240 12.72 6.13 5.32
N ASN A 241 13.38 7.29 5.44
CA ASN A 241 12.70 8.58 5.50
C ASN A 241 12.00 8.96 4.17
N VAL A 242 12.64 8.65 3.04
CA VAL A 242 12.10 8.95 1.71
C VAL A 242 10.84 8.11 1.41
N LEU A 243 10.92 6.81 1.71
CA LEU A 243 9.90 5.81 1.39
C LEU A 243 8.85 5.66 2.49
N ASN A 244 9.14 6.15 3.70
CA ASN A 244 8.29 6.00 4.88
C ASN A 244 7.93 4.52 5.14
N CYS A 245 8.94 3.65 5.04
CA CYS A 245 8.84 2.21 5.29
C CYS A 245 10.09 1.70 6.05
N PRO A 246 9.95 0.65 6.86
CA PRO A 246 11.08 0.04 7.55
C PRO A 246 11.93 -0.76 6.57
N LEU A 247 13.23 -0.46 6.49
CA LEU A 247 14.16 -1.10 5.54
C LEU A 247 15.39 -1.70 6.23
N LYS A 248 15.75 -1.24 7.43
CA LYS A 248 16.89 -1.76 8.20
C LYS A 248 16.79 -3.29 8.36
N GLY A 249 17.82 -4.00 7.90
CA GLY A 249 17.88 -5.47 7.96
C GLY A 249 17.07 -6.21 6.90
N HIS A 250 16.32 -5.51 6.06
CA HIS A 250 15.41 -6.10 5.09
C HIS A 250 15.81 -5.89 3.62
N ILE A 251 16.82 -5.04 3.37
CA ILE A 251 17.33 -4.73 2.02
C ILE A 251 18.79 -5.18 1.88
N ASN A 252 19.33 -5.12 0.67
CA ASN A 252 20.75 -5.26 0.40
C ASN A 252 21.14 -4.48 -0.85
N GLY A 253 22.44 -4.44 -1.14
CA GLY A 253 23.03 -3.72 -2.26
C GLY A 253 22.48 -4.05 -3.64
N ASN A 254 22.05 -5.30 -3.86
CA ASN A 254 21.52 -5.76 -5.13
C ASN A 254 20.09 -5.30 -5.39
N ASN A 255 19.39 -4.78 -4.37
CA ASN A 255 18.03 -4.31 -4.58
C ASN A 255 18.00 -3.11 -5.52
N THR A 256 16.89 -2.96 -6.25
CA THR A 256 16.59 -1.72 -6.96
C THR A 256 15.70 -0.80 -6.12
N PHE A 257 15.66 0.49 -6.45
CA PHE A 257 14.78 1.44 -5.74
C PHE A 257 13.30 1.04 -5.85
N LEU A 258 12.87 0.49 -6.99
CA LEU A 258 11.50 -0.02 -7.18
C LEU A 258 11.20 -1.20 -6.24
N GLU A 259 12.10 -2.17 -6.16
CA GLU A 259 11.95 -3.37 -5.33
C GLU A 259 11.74 -3.04 -3.86
N ILE A 260 12.31 -1.93 -3.36
CA ILE A 260 12.17 -1.45 -1.99
C ILE A 260 10.97 -0.53 -1.75
N GLY A 261 10.04 -0.49 -2.71
CA GLY A 261 8.81 0.30 -2.61
C GLY A 261 8.89 1.68 -3.24
N GLY A 262 9.94 1.96 -4.01
CA GLY A 262 10.13 3.23 -4.70
C GLY A 262 9.04 3.55 -5.70
N ASP A 263 8.58 4.79 -5.65
CA ASP A 263 7.67 5.40 -6.61
C ASP A 263 8.23 6.74 -7.12
N SER A 264 7.50 7.40 -8.02
CA SER A 264 7.93 8.68 -8.60
C SER A 264 8.10 9.82 -7.57
N LEU A 265 7.33 9.81 -6.48
CA LEU A 265 7.43 10.82 -5.43
C LEU A 265 8.65 10.56 -4.54
N ALA A 266 8.89 9.29 -4.19
CA ALA A 266 10.06 8.85 -3.46
C ALA A 266 11.35 9.18 -4.24
N VAL A 267 11.36 8.96 -5.56
CA VAL A 267 12.48 9.38 -6.41
C VAL A 267 12.71 10.89 -6.34
N ALA A 268 11.64 11.71 -6.47
CA ALA A 268 11.76 13.16 -6.37
C ALA A 268 12.29 13.61 -4.99
N ARG A 269 11.85 12.95 -3.90
CA ARG A 269 12.35 13.20 -2.54
C ARG A 269 13.82 12.83 -2.40
N LEU A 270 14.25 11.68 -2.92
CA LEU A 270 15.65 11.26 -2.89
C LEU A 270 16.54 12.24 -3.66
N CYS A 271 16.14 12.62 -4.89
CA CYS A 271 16.83 13.63 -5.69
C CYS A 271 16.95 14.96 -4.94
N LYS A 272 15.90 15.37 -4.21
CA LYS A 272 15.94 16.59 -3.40
C LYS A 272 16.96 16.49 -2.26
N VAL A 273 17.01 15.37 -1.54
CA VAL A 273 18.01 15.15 -0.46
C VAL A 273 19.43 15.25 -1.00
N TYR A 274 19.72 14.64 -2.15
CA TYR A 274 21.04 14.72 -2.79
C TYR A 274 21.35 16.14 -3.28
N HIS A 275 20.37 16.83 -3.85
CA HIS A 275 20.52 18.21 -4.28
C HIS A 275 20.86 19.16 -3.11
N GLU A 276 20.23 18.99 -1.95
CA GLU A 276 20.54 19.75 -0.73
C GLU A 276 21.95 19.47 -0.20
N ARG A 277 22.53 18.30 -0.54
CA ARG A 277 23.93 17.95 -0.28
C ARG A 277 24.90 18.43 -1.37
N GLY A 278 24.41 19.10 -2.41
CA GLY A 278 25.21 19.56 -3.55
C GLY A 278 25.55 18.48 -4.58
N ILE A 279 24.90 17.31 -4.50
CA ILE A 279 25.15 16.16 -5.38
C ILE A 279 24.04 16.08 -6.43
N PRO A 280 24.36 16.15 -7.73
CA PRO A 280 23.34 16.06 -8.79
C PRO A 280 22.89 14.61 -9.00
N LEU A 281 21.71 14.25 -8.50
CA LEU A 281 21.09 12.94 -8.73
C LEU A 281 19.90 13.05 -9.70
N ASN A 282 19.99 12.39 -10.86
CA ASN A 282 18.91 12.35 -11.84
C ASN A 282 17.93 11.20 -11.53
N PRO A 283 16.60 11.41 -11.62
CA PRO A 283 15.61 10.34 -11.53
C PRO A 283 15.93 9.09 -12.36
N SER A 284 16.48 9.23 -13.58
CA SER A 284 16.85 8.09 -14.41
C SER A 284 17.93 7.21 -13.78
N THR A 285 18.85 7.81 -13.03
CA THR A 285 19.90 7.06 -12.31
C THR A 285 19.27 6.19 -11.23
N VAL A 286 18.30 6.72 -10.49
CA VAL A 286 17.58 6.01 -9.42
C VAL A 286 16.79 4.82 -9.96
N TYR A 287 16.16 4.96 -11.13
CA TYR A 287 15.39 3.87 -11.73
C TYR A 287 16.25 2.73 -12.30
N ASN A 288 17.44 3.06 -12.80
CA ASN A 288 18.23 2.13 -13.62
C ASN A 288 19.39 1.45 -12.87
N HIS A 289 19.60 1.78 -11.59
CA HIS A 289 20.71 1.24 -10.82
C HIS A 289 20.26 0.60 -9.50
N GLN A 290 21.10 -0.33 -9.03
CA GLN A 290 20.95 -0.98 -7.74
C GLN A 290 21.40 -0.05 -6.61
N LEU A 291 21.01 -0.38 -5.37
CA LEU A 291 21.32 0.41 -4.19
C LEU A 291 22.83 0.54 -3.94
N ASP A 292 23.64 -0.47 -4.29
CA ASP A 292 25.10 -0.40 -4.18
C ASP A 292 25.69 0.74 -5.00
N HIS A 293 25.17 0.96 -6.21
CA HIS A 293 25.62 2.09 -7.02
C HIS A 293 25.13 3.42 -6.45
N LEU A 294 23.89 3.47 -5.95
CA LEU A 294 23.29 4.71 -5.47
C LEU A 294 23.96 5.26 -4.20
N GLN A 295 24.45 4.38 -3.32
CA GLN A 295 25.16 4.81 -2.11
C GLN A 295 26.56 5.36 -2.39
N GLU A 296 27.17 5.01 -3.54
CA GLU A 296 28.51 5.47 -3.92
C GLU A 296 28.51 6.87 -4.55
N ILE A 297 27.33 7.43 -4.85
CA ILE A 297 27.12 8.77 -5.43
C ILE A 297 27.20 9.84 -4.35
#